data_AF-B0RQV9-F1
#
_entry.id   AF-B0RQV9-F1
#
_cell.length_a   1.000
_cell.length_b   1.000
_cell.length_c   1.000
_cell.angle_alpha   90.00
_cell.angle_beta   90.00
_cell.angle_gamma   90.00
#
_symmetry.space_group_name_H-M   'P 1'
#
loop_
_entity.id
_entity.type
_entity.pdbx_description
1 polymer ?
#
loop_
_entity_poly.entity_id
_entity_poly.type
_entity_poly.pdbx_seq_one_letter_code
_entity_poly.pdbx_strand_id
1 'polypeptide(L)'
;MQLHRRRYLALVIGALVIGTPPMVATAAQPAGTTRASAAGDPLYRYQWHLSNQGQPVIGDSRPVAGVDMDVDLLHALGIRGRGVRVAVVDNGLEIGHEDLAGNIIPNGSHNFGNGSHDPTPSDPGFGHGTSVAGIIAAVGWNGRGGRGVAPEALLAGFDLLGSDSAGSDAQVRYSWGDGPEARSLDVFNNSWGSAPDFYPDVSLEEGQSWEALMRSTRGGLGGIYIKSAGNSFRRVRGRDAEGRIVNLCSDLSRTLNVGCLLTNVDPLSNLPATVVVASVDATGKRASYSSSGSALWISGLGGEFGYQRKFYPNAAQVFAPETAPFAYDPAIVTTDLSGCSAGDNVDGTTVENALTGSTSRIDASCNYSALMNGTSAAAPTVSGVAALILGANPSLTARDVKYILAKTARQIDPWQPASVYQGSVIDPGWITNAAGHHFSNWYGFGLADGAAAVYEATYFKPLPAVRDTQWVASTAAASQIGGPARPAKQRIRITQAMKVEAVQLSLATTHRTPANLRVVLESPSGTRSYVMTPFSLLDADAYAQTGFYIDLTSSNAFLDERAQGVWTLEITDMSEPTTTAALQNFKLRILGH
;
A
#
# COMPACT_ATOMS: atom_id res chain seq x y z
N MET A 1 -17.66 -6.26 -19.44
CA MET A 1 -18.31 -5.04 -18.92
C MET A 1 -17.29 -3.92 -19.04
N GLN A 2 -17.46 -3.03 -20.01
CA GLN A 2 -16.44 -2.03 -20.36
C GLN A 2 -16.42 -0.93 -19.29
N LEU A 3 -15.38 -0.90 -18.46
CA LEU A 3 -15.02 0.31 -17.72
C LEU A 3 -14.79 1.41 -18.77
N HIS A 4 -15.68 2.41 -18.78
CA HIS A 4 -15.59 3.51 -19.72
C HIS A 4 -14.31 4.29 -19.48
N ARG A 5 -13.30 4.08 -20.34
CA ARG A 5 -12.27 5.09 -20.62
C ARG A 5 -13.01 6.39 -20.91
N ARG A 6 -12.87 7.40 -20.05
CA ARG A 6 -12.97 8.79 -20.52
C ARG A 6 -11.83 8.96 -21.52
N ARG A 7 -12.12 8.73 -22.79
CA ARG A 7 -11.25 9.12 -23.90
C ARG A 7 -11.10 10.63 -23.82
N TYR A 8 -10.04 11.11 -23.19
CA TYR A 8 -9.61 12.48 -23.39
C TYR A 8 -9.27 12.60 -24.88
N LEU A 9 -10.15 13.32 -25.60
CA LEU A 9 -9.94 13.72 -26.97
C LEU A 9 -8.62 14.50 -27.01
N ALA A 10 -7.70 14.07 -27.87
CA ALA A 10 -6.42 14.72 -28.09
C ALA A 10 -6.64 16.23 -28.35
N LEU A 11 -6.15 17.07 -27.44
CA LEU A 11 -6.01 18.49 -27.66
C LEU A 11 -4.80 18.68 -28.57
N VAL A 12 -5.09 18.98 -29.83
CA VAL A 12 -4.13 19.40 -30.85
C VAL A 12 -3.36 20.61 -30.33
N ILE A 13 -2.04 20.46 -30.21
CA ILE A 13 -1.11 21.56 -29.95
C ILE A 13 -1.12 22.45 -31.19
N GLY A 14 -1.82 23.57 -31.12
CA GLY A 14 -1.71 24.65 -32.11
C GLY A 14 -0.40 25.41 -31.91
N ALA A 15 0.63 25.08 -32.68
CA ALA A 15 1.80 25.93 -32.86
C ALA A 15 1.51 26.93 -33.98
N LEU A 16 1.55 28.23 -33.67
CA LEU A 16 1.28 29.32 -34.60
C LEU A 16 2.59 30.06 -34.90
N VAL A 17 3.33 29.67 -35.95
CA VAL A 17 4.32 30.53 -36.64
C VAL A 17 4.41 30.17 -38.14
N ILE A 18 3.75 31.00 -38.96
CA ILE A 18 4.10 31.55 -40.29
C ILE A 18 4.99 30.69 -41.24
N GLY A 19 4.35 30.11 -42.27
CA GLY A 19 4.67 30.27 -43.71
C GLY A 19 5.83 29.47 -44.37
N THR A 20 5.50 28.42 -45.16
CA THR A 20 5.98 28.04 -46.53
C THR A 20 5.55 26.57 -46.90
N PRO A 21 5.51 26.15 -48.20
CA PRO A 21 4.51 25.19 -48.75
C PRO A 21 4.89 23.68 -48.61
N PRO A 22 3.99 22.72 -48.96
CA PRO A 22 4.06 21.36 -48.43
C PRO A 22 5.07 20.50 -49.22
N MET A 23 6.00 19.87 -48.50
CA MET A 23 6.76 18.74 -49.04
C MET A 23 5.99 17.44 -48.80
N VAL A 24 5.83 16.69 -49.89
CA VAL A 24 5.26 15.35 -49.96
C VAL A 24 6.05 14.40 -49.05
N ALA A 25 5.35 13.68 -48.17
CA ALA A 25 5.95 12.63 -47.35
C ALA A 25 6.39 11.45 -48.24
N THR A 26 7.68 11.35 -48.51
CA THR A 26 8.29 10.13 -49.04
C THR A 26 8.54 9.15 -47.90
N ALA A 27 8.00 7.94 -48.04
CA ALA A 27 8.29 6.80 -47.19
C ALA A 27 9.80 6.52 -47.16
N ALA A 28 10.39 6.50 -45.97
CA ALA A 28 11.77 6.07 -45.77
C ALA A 28 11.78 4.62 -45.25
N GLN A 29 12.31 3.71 -46.08
CA GLN A 29 12.81 2.41 -45.64
C GLN A 29 14.31 2.52 -45.24
N PRO A 30 14.83 1.54 -44.46
CA PRO A 30 15.94 1.76 -43.54
C PRO A 30 17.30 1.29 -44.07
N ALA A 31 18.36 1.95 -43.61
CA ALA A 31 19.73 1.43 -43.49
C ALA A 31 20.41 2.32 -42.43
N GLY A 32 21.17 1.88 -41.44
CA GLY A 32 21.83 0.61 -41.21
C GLY A 32 23.00 0.92 -40.28
N THR A 33 22.76 0.93 -38.97
CA THR A 33 23.78 0.86 -37.93
C THR A 33 23.25 -0.10 -36.88
N THR A 34 23.93 -1.23 -36.75
CA THR A 34 23.72 -2.35 -35.82
C THR A 34 22.77 -2.05 -34.66
N ARG A 35 21.48 -2.27 -34.91
CA ARG A 35 20.50 -2.52 -33.85
C ARG A 35 20.95 -3.83 -33.22
N ALA A 36 21.54 -3.79 -32.03
CA ALA A 36 21.32 -4.89 -31.11
C ALA A 36 19.82 -5.14 -31.15
N SER A 37 19.41 -6.36 -31.48
CA SER A 37 18.02 -6.77 -31.36
C SER A 37 17.61 -6.42 -29.92
N ALA A 38 16.88 -5.32 -29.73
CA ALA A 38 16.29 -4.99 -28.44
C ALA A 38 15.16 -6.01 -28.26
N ALA A 39 15.53 -7.23 -27.92
CA ALA A 39 14.60 -8.26 -27.52
C ALA A 39 13.81 -7.65 -26.35
N GLY A 40 12.49 -7.59 -26.49
CA GLY A 40 11.65 -7.21 -25.36
C GLY A 40 11.88 -8.18 -24.20
N ASP A 41 11.65 -7.70 -22.99
CA ASP A 41 11.84 -8.48 -21.78
C ASP A 41 10.81 -9.63 -21.75
N PRO A 42 11.25 -10.89 -21.73
CA PRO A 42 10.41 -12.05 -22.04
C PRO A 42 9.22 -12.23 -21.09
N LEU A 43 9.34 -11.79 -19.83
CA LEU A 43 8.30 -11.93 -18.81
C LEU A 43 7.31 -10.75 -18.77
N TYR A 44 7.60 -9.64 -19.46
CA TYR A 44 6.71 -8.46 -19.48
C TYR A 44 5.28 -8.79 -19.92
N ARG A 45 5.11 -9.77 -20.82
CA ARG A 45 3.78 -10.28 -21.25
C ARG A 45 2.92 -10.84 -20.10
N TYR A 46 3.53 -11.25 -18.99
CA TYR A 46 2.86 -11.80 -17.81
C TYR A 46 2.65 -10.75 -16.70
N GLN A 47 3.30 -9.59 -16.79
CA GLN A 47 3.23 -8.50 -15.81
C GLN A 47 1.97 -7.65 -16.04
N TRP A 48 0.81 -8.23 -15.71
CA TRP A 48 -0.49 -7.55 -15.81
C TRP A 48 -0.53 -6.24 -15.01
N HIS A 49 0.24 -6.12 -13.94
CA HIS A 49 0.32 -4.88 -13.16
C HIS A 49 0.94 -3.70 -13.94
N LEU A 50 1.70 -3.93 -15.02
CA LEU A 50 2.22 -2.87 -15.89
C LEU A 50 1.30 -2.58 -17.07
N SER A 51 0.88 -3.66 -17.75
CA SER A 51 0.03 -3.63 -18.95
C SER A 51 -1.05 -4.69 -18.85
N ASN A 52 -2.32 -4.30 -18.70
CA ASN A 52 -3.43 -5.24 -18.65
C ASN A 52 -4.44 -5.02 -19.79
N GLN A 53 -4.35 -5.88 -20.79
CA GLN A 53 -5.28 -5.98 -21.92
C GLN A 53 -6.24 -7.17 -21.79
N GLY A 54 -6.30 -7.81 -20.62
CA GLY A 54 -7.02 -9.07 -20.40
C GLY A 54 -6.33 -10.29 -21.03
N GLN A 55 -5.02 -10.19 -21.25
CA GLN A 55 -4.21 -11.27 -21.81
C GLN A 55 -4.07 -12.44 -20.82
N PRO A 56 -3.82 -13.67 -21.30
CA PRO A 56 -3.44 -14.79 -20.44
C PRO A 56 -2.12 -14.49 -19.71
N VAL A 57 -2.13 -14.66 -18.39
CA VAL A 57 -0.94 -14.52 -17.54
C VAL A 57 -0.67 -15.82 -16.76
N ILE A 58 0.32 -15.82 -15.87
CA ILE A 58 0.54 -16.94 -14.95
C ILE A 58 -0.50 -16.87 -13.84
N GLY A 59 -1.24 -17.96 -13.67
CA GLY A 59 -2.55 -18.02 -13.01
C GLY A 59 -3.61 -18.59 -13.96
N ASP A 60 -4.76 -19.00 -13.42
CA ASP A 60 -5.85 -19.61 -14.19
C ASP A 60 -6.97 -18.60 -14.52
N SER A 61 -7.18 -17.57 -13.71
CA SER A 61 -8.12 -16.48 -14.04
C SER A 61 -7.47 -15.43 -14.93
N ARG A 62 -8.30 -14.78 -15.75
CA ARG A 62 -7.85 -13.71 -16.63
C ARG A 62 -7.97 -12.37 -15.93
N PRO A 63 -6.92 -11.53 -15.99
CA PRO A 63 -7.02 -10.15 -15.55
C PRO A 63 -8.14 -9.40 -16.29
N VAL A 64 -8.80 -8.48 -15.60
CA VAL A 64 -9.77 -7.55 -16.20
C VAL A 64 -9.00 -6.40 -16.84
N ALA A 65 -9.16 -6.23 -18.15
CA ALA A 65 -8.44 -5.19 -18.90
C ALA A 65 -8.57 -3.80 -18.26
N GLY A 66 -7.44 -3.08 -18.17
CA GLY A 66 -7.32 -1.76 -17.54
C GLY A 66 -7.10 -1.77 -16.02
N VAL A 67 -7.10 -2.94 -15.37
CA VAL A 67 -6.64 -3.08 -13.98
C VAL A 67 -5.12 -3.28 -13.99
N ASP A 68 -4.39 -2.19 -14.17
CA ASP A 68 -2.91 -2.08 -14.20
C ASP A 68 -2.48 -0.77 -13.54
N MET A 69 -1.19 -0.43 -13.50
CA MET A 69 -0.69 0.84 -12.94
C MET A 69 -0.73 2.02 -13.93
N ASP A 70 -1.24 1.81 -15.16
CA ASP A 70 -1.24 2.78 -16.28
C ASP A 70 0.12 3.46 -16.53
N VAL A 71 1.18 2.65 -16.73
CA VAL A 71 2.56 3.15 -16.90
C VAL A 71 3.15 2.92 -18.30
N ASP A 72 2.49 2.13 -19.15
CA ASP A 72 2.99 1.79 -20.49
C ASP A 72 3.26 3.02 -21.36
N LEU A 73 2.35 4.01 -21.32
CA LEU A 73 2.52 5.26 -22.08
C LEU A 73 3.73 6.05 -21.57
N LEU A 74 3.94 6.09 -20.24
CA LEU A 74 5.08 6.76 -19.64
C LEU A 74 6.40 6.11 -20.08
N HIS A 75 6.45 4.78 -20.04
CA HIS A 75 7.58 3.99 -20.50
C HIS A 75 7.91 4.23 -21.98
N ALA A 76 6.89 4.35 -22.84
CA ALA A 76 7.03 4.69 -24.25
C ALA A 76 7.54 6.12 -24.49
N LEU A 77 7.22 7.05 -23.59
CA LEU A 77 7.69 8.44 -23.61
C LEU A 77 9.06 8.64 -22.92
N GLY A 78 9.67 7.58 -22.39
CA GLY A 78 10.95 7.67 -21.68
C GLY A 78 10.84 8.18 -20.24
N ILE A 79 9.64 8.28 -19.67
CA ILE A 79 9.41 8.61 -18.27
C ILE A 79 9.45 7.31 -17.47
N ARG A 80 10.58 7.05 -16.81
CA ARG A 80 10.91 5.74 -16.22
C ARG A 80 11.52 5.80 -14.82
N GLY A 81 11.49 6.97 -14.17
CA GLY A 81 11.98 7.16 -12.80
C GLY A 81 13.48 7.51 -12.70
N ARG A 82 14.11 7.88 -13.83
CA ARG A 82 15.54 8.21 -13.90
C ARG A 82 15.96 9.21 -12.81
N GLY A 83 16.99 8.84 -12.05
CA GLY A 83 17.60 9.69 -11.03
C GLY A 83 16.88 9.71 -9.68
N VAL A 84 15.74 9.04 -9.55
CA VAL A 84 15.06 8.86 -8.26
C VAL A 84 15.65 7.64 -7.54
N ARG A 85 15.93 7.79 -6.25
CA ARG A 85 16.55 6.76 -5.42
C ARG A 85 15.52 6.16 -4.45
N VAL A 86 15.36 4.84 -4.49
CA VAL A 86 14.33 4.12 -3.75
C VAL A 86 14.99 3.16 -2.76
N ALA A 87 14.64 3.30 -1.49
CA ALA A 87 14.96 2.35 -0.44
C ALA A 87 14.00 1.15 -0.49
N VAL A 88 14.53 -0.05 -0.45
CA VAL A 88 13.80 -1.29 -0.19
C VAL A 88 14.17 -1.73 1.22
N VAL A 89 13.28 -1.45 2.18
CA VAL A 89 13.46 -1.81 3.59
C VAL A 89 12.70 -3.11 3.82
N ASP A 90 13.42 -4.23 3.85
CA ASP A 90 12.82 -5.57 3.75
C ASP A 90 13.73 -6.65 4.40
N ASN A 91 13.63 -7.92 4.02
CA ASN A 91 14.46 -9.02 4.54
C ASN A 91 15.81 -9.22 3.80
N GLY A 92 16.10 -8.33 2.84
CA GLY A 92 17.34 -8.27 2.09
C GLY A 92 17.08 -7.96 0.62
N LEU A 93 18.14 -7.82 -0.17
CA LEU A 93 18.06 -7.52 -1.60
C LEU A 93 19.30 -8.07 -2.29
N GLU A 94 19.12 -9.00 -3.24
CA GLU A 94 20.22 -9.50 -4.06
C GLU A 94 20.70 -8.43 -5.04
N ILE A 95 21.74 -7.68 -4.66
CA ILE A 95 22.26 -6.57 -5.47
C ILE A 95 22.95 -7.05 -6.76
N GLY A 96 23.35 -8.32 -6.81
CA GLY A 96 23.98 -8.96 -7.97
C GLY A 96 23.00 -9.53 -9.00
N HIS A 97 21.69 -9.48 -8.75
CA HIS A 97 20.68 -10.08 -9.62
C HIS A 97 20.74 -9.49 -11.03
N GLU A 98 20.64 -10.34 -12.07
CA GLU A 98 20.88 -9.95 -13.47
C GLU A 98 19.94 -8.85 -14.00
N ASP A 99 18.75 -8.74 -13.39
CA ASP A 99 17.70 -7.79 -13.74
C ASP A 99 17.60 -6.61 -12.75
N LEU A 100 18.50 -6.53 -11.75
CA LEU A 100 18.53 -5.45 -10.75
C LEU A 100 19.87 -4.70 -10.73
N ALA A 101 20.98 -5.39 -10.97
CA ALA A 101 22.34 -4.86 -10.80
C ALA A 101 22.58 -3.53 -11.54
N GLY A 102 21.95 -3.32 -12.69
CA GLY A 102 22.04 -2.07 -13.46
C GLY A 102 21.42 -0.84 -12.77
N ASN A 103 20.54 -1.06 -11.80
CA ASN A 103 19.83 -0.02 -11.05
C ASN A 103 20.29 0.07 -9.58
N ILE A 104 21.25 -0.72 -9.12
CA ILE A 104 21.73 -0.64 -7.72
C ILE A 104 22.60 0.59 -7.51
N ILE A 105 22.36 1.33 -6.42
CA ILE A 105 23.22 2.44 -5.97
C ILE A 105 24.51 1.84 -5.37
N PRO A 106 25.69 2.17 -5.92
CA PRO A 106 26.95 1.70 -5.34
C PRO A 106 27.10 2.17 -3.90
N ASN A 107 27.35 1.24 -2.97
CA ASN A 107 27.44 1.48 -1.52
C ASN A 107 26.20 2.19 -0.92
N GLY A 108 25.04 2.13 -1.60
CA GLY A 108 23.80 2.77 -1.12
C GLY A 108 22.98 1.91 -0.17
N SER A 109 23.35 0.65 0.00
CA SER A 109 22.65 -0.33 0.83
C SER A 109 23.31 -0.50 2.20
N HIS A 110 22.59 -1.11 3.14
CA HIS A 110 23.12 -1.47 4.45
C HIS A 110 22.65 -2.87 4.87
N ASN A 111 23.59 -3.70 5.32
CA ASN A 111 23.36 -4.99 5.95
C ASN A 111 23.52 -4.84 7.47
N PHE A 112 22.44 -4.98 8.23
CA PHE A 112 22.44 -4.79 9.67
C PHE A 112 23.16 -5.89 10.44
N GLY A 113 23.31 -7.09 9.86
CA GLY A 113 23.99 -8.22 10.50
C GLY A 113 25.50 -8.04 10.58
N ASN A 114 26.10 -7.48 9.52
CA ASN A 114 27.56 -7.37 9.40
C ASN A 114 28.08 -5.94 9.11
N GLY A 115 27.19 -4.96 8.94
CA GLY A 115 27.52 -3.57 8.67
C GLY A 115 28.04 -3.29 7.25
N SER A 116 28.02 -4.26 6.35
CA SER A 116 28.45 -4.10 4.96
C SER A 116 27.39 -3.39 4.11
N HIS A 117 27.75 -3.06 2.86
CA HIS A 117 26.81 -2.52 1.87
C HIS A 117 26.19 -3.59 0.97
N ASP A 118 26.30 -4.87 1.35
CA ASP A 118 25.72 -5.99 0.60
C ASP A 118 24.60 -6.64 1.44
N PRO A 119 23.33 -6.27 1.20
CA PRO A 119 22.18 -6.85 1.88
C PRO A 119 21.69 -8.13 1.18
N THR A 120 22.50 -8.76 0.33
CA THR A 120 22.13 -10.02 -0.32
C THR A 120 21.85 -11.08 0.74
N PRO A 121 20.63 -11.68 0.77
CA PRO A 121 20.29 -12.66 1.78
C PRO A 121 21.17 -13.92 1.69
N SER A 122 21.66 -14.39 2.83
CA SER A 122 22.31 -15.70 2.94
C SER A 122 21.30 -16.84 3.19
N ASP A 123 20.12 -16.53 3.73
CA ASP A 123 19.03 -17.49 3.90
C ASP A 123 18.26 -17.64 2.58
N PRO A 124 18.15 -18.86 2.02
CA PRO A 124 17.46 -19.09 0.76
C PRO A 124 15.96 -18.76 0.80
N GLY A 125 15.33 -18.65 1.97
CA GLY A 125 13.92 -18.26 2.12
C GLY A 125 13.68 -16.75 2.18
N PHE A 126 14.73 -15.92 2.11
CA PHE A 126 14.65 -14.47 2.36
C PHE A 126 14.64 -13.65 1.06
N GLY A 127 13.99 -14.15 0.01
CA GLY A 127 13.92 -13.49 -1.31
C GLY A 127 12.90 -12.35 -1.44
N HIS A 128 12.09 -12.10 -0.41
CA HIS A 128 10.97 -11.16 -0.47
C HIS A 128 11.40 -9.74 -0.90
N GLY A 129 12.47 -9.17 -0.34
CA GLY A 129 12.93 -7.85 -0.74
C GLY A 129 13.50 -7.78 -2.15
N THR A 130 14.09 -8.86 -2.68
CA THR A 130 14.48 -8.98 -4.09
C THR A 130 13.24 -8.95 -5.00
N SER A 131 12.17 -9.67 -4.63
CA SER A 131 10.89 -9.62 -5.34
C SER A 131 10.26 -8.22 -5.33
N VAL A 132 10.29 -7.54 -4.18
CA VAL A 132 9.86 -6.14 -4.02
C VAL A 132 10.65 -5.21 -4.93
N ALA A 133 11.99 -5.35 -4.97
CA ALA A 133 12.88 -4.54 -5.78
C ALA A 133 12.58 -4.67 -7.29
N GLY A 134 12.29 -5.88 -7.78
CA GLY A 134 11.93 -6.12 -9.17
C GLY A 134 10.63 -5.42 -9.60
N ILE A 135 9.62 -5.40 -8.74
CA ILE A 135 8.35 -4.69 -8.99
C ILE A 135 8.61 -3.19 -9.13
N ILE A 136 9.51 -2.62 -8.32
CA ILE A 136 9.86 -1.21 -8.37
C ILE A 136 10.66 -0.89 -9.64
N ALA A 137 11.80 -1.56 -9.83
CA ALA A 137 12.83 -1.13 -10.78
C ALA A 137 13.65 -2.27 -11.39
N ALA A 138 13.05 -3.43 -11.70
CA ALA A 138 13.69 -4.36 -12.65
C ALA A 138 14.05 -3.63 -13.95
N VAL A 139 15.26 -3.87 -14.45
CA VAL A 139 15.86 -3.14 -15.57
C VAL A 139 15.09 -3.41 -16.85
N GLY A 140 14.52 -2.36 -17.45
CA GLY A 140 13.75 -2.52 -18.69
C GLY A 140 14.60 -2.59 -19.96
N TRP A 141 14.10 -3.32 -20.96
CA TRP A 141 14.68 -3.46 -22.31
C TRP A 141 16.09 -4.03 -22.34
N ASN A 142 16.43 -4.92 -21.40
CA ASN A 142 17.70 -5.62 -21.34
C ASN A 142 17.63 -7.04 -21.93
N GLY A 143 16.44 -7.50 -22.33
CA GLY A 143 16.23 -8.82 -22.93
C GLY A 143 16.22 -9.95 -21.90
N ARG A 144 16.08 -9.63 -20.61
CA ARG A 144 16.00 -10.54 -19.47
C ARG A 144 14.70 -10.29 -18.74
N GLY A 145 14.24 -11.26 -17.96
CA GLY A 145 13.20 -11.03 -16.97
C GLY A 145 11.99 -10.22 -17.42
N GLY A 146 11.59 -9.30 -16.55
CA GLY A 146 10.45 -8.41 -16.72
C GLY A 146 10.88 -6.94 -16.77
N ARG A 147 10.05 -6.07 -16.18
CA ARG A 147 10.35 -4.65 -15.96
C ARG A 147 9.82 -4.21 -14.61
N GLY A 148 10.44 -3.19 -14.03
CA GLY A 148 9.86 -2.47 -12.91
C GLY A 148 8.80 -1.46 -13.37
N VAL A 149 7.99 -0.99 -12.42
CA VAL A 149 7.10 0.17 -12.63
C VAL A 149 7.91 1.43 -12.98
N ALA A 150 9.09 1.61 -12.37
CA ALA A 150 10.04 2.68 -12.65
C ALA A 150 11.42 2.07 -13.02
N PRO A 151 11.59 1.57 -14.25
CA PRO A 151 12.72 0.72 -14.63
C PRO A 151 14.07 1.45 -14.75
N GLU A 152 14.11 2.77 -14.56
CA GLU A 152 15.35 3.58 -14.51
C GLU A 152 15.53 4.25 -13.13
N ALA A 153 14.70 3.92 -12.13
CA ALA A 153 14.93 4.32 -10.75
C ALA A 153 16.10 3.52 -10.16
N LEU A 154 16.79 4.12 -9.20
CA LEU A 154 17.92 3.51 -8.51
C LEU A 154 17.46 2.88 -7.20
N LEU A 155 18.08 1.77 -6.80
CA LEU A 155 17.69 0.97 -5.64
C LEU A 155 18.81 0.89 -4.59
N ALA A 156 18.41 0.91 -3.33
CA ALA A 156 19.23 0.59 -2.16
C ALA A 156 18.45 -0.36 -1.25
N GLY A 157 19.11 -1.41 -0.74
CA GLY A 157 18.50 -2.40 0.16
C GLY A 157 18.89 -2.18 1.61
N PHE A 158 17.93 -2.39 2.52
CA PHE A 158 18.13 -2.40 3.97
C PHE A 158 17.44 -3.65 4.50
N ASP A 159 18.22 -4.62 4.99
CA ASP A 159 17.77 -5.94 5.46
C ASP A 159 17.20 -5.87 6.89
N LEU A 160 16.30 -4.92 7.14
CA LEU A 160 15.62 -4.73 8.43
C LEU A 160 15.02 -6.03 8.98
N LEU A 161 14.53 -6.91 8.11
CA LEU A 161 13.93 -8.21 8.44
C LEU A 161 14.86 -9.39 8.10
N GLY A 162 16.14 -9.12 7.86
CA GLY A 162 17.17 -10.12 7.60
C GLY A 162 17.45 -11.00 8.82
N SER A 163 18.05 -12.17 8.61
CA SER A 163 18.27 -13.19 9.65
C SER A 163 19.06 -12.69 10.86
N ASP A 164 20.00 -11.77 10.63
CA ASP A 164 20.90 -11.21 11.64
C ASP A 164 20.47 -9.80 12.10
N SER A 165 19.32 -9.32 11.64
CA SER A 165 18.77 -8.02 12.04
C SER A 165 18.01 -8.11 13.36
N ALA A 166 18.07 -7.03 14.16
CA ALA A 166 17.30 -6.91 15.39
C ALA A 166 15.84 -6.47 15.15
N GLY A 167 15.48 -6.02 13.95
CA GLY A 167 14.15 -5.52 13.61
C GLY A 167 13.68 -4.35 14.48
N SER A 168 14.61 -3.55 15.02
CA SER A 168 14.31 -2.53 16.04
C SER A 168 13.88 -1.19 15.45
N ASP A 169 13.20 -0.35 16.25
CA ASP A 169 12.86 1.03 15.84
C ASP A 169 14.09 1.86 15.44
N ALA A 170 15.25 1.60 16.06
CA ALA A 170 16.49 2.25 15.67
C ALA A 170 16.92 1.89 14.23
N GLN A 171 16.71 0.64 13.81
CA GLN A 171 17.00 0.20 12.45
C GLN A 171 15.94 0.67 11.44
N VAL A 172 14.68 0.77 11.86
CA VAL A 172 13.63 1.44 11.06
C VAL A 172 14.03 2.89 10.82
N ARG A 173 14.40 3.64 11.87
CA ARG A 173 14.87 5.03 11.78
C ARG A 173 16.09 5.18 10.89
N TYR A 174 17.07 4.28 11.05
CA TYR A 174 18.25 4.22 10.19
C TYR A 174 17.85 4.14 8.72
N SER A 175 17.01 3.16 8.38
CA SER A 175 16.54 2.91 7.01
C SER A 175 15.65 4.03 6.48
N TRP A 176 15.02 4.80 7.35
CA TRP A 176 14.10 5.90 7.01
C TRP A 176 14.78 7.27 6.86
N GLY A 177 16.10 7.35 7.03
CA GLY A 177 16.87 8.55 6.76
C GLY A 177 17.82 8.98 7.86
N ASP A 178 17.87 8.31 9.02
CA ASP A 178 18.93 8.60 10.01
C ASP A 178 20.29 8.04 9.56
N GLY A 179 20.28 6.90 8.86
CA GLY A 179 21.46 6.21 8.34
C GLY A 179 22.12 6.98 7.17
N PRO A 180 23.46 6.97 7.07
CA PRO A 180 24.17 7.75 6.06
C PRO A 180 23.78 7.42 4.61
N GLU A 181 23.50 6.15 4.31
CA GLU A 181 23.06 5.69 3.01
C GLU A 181 21.61 6.13 2.74
N ALA A 182 20.74 5.95 3.74
CA ALA A 182 19.31 6.27 3.68
C ALA A 182 19.03 7.78 3.53
N ARG A 183 19.89 8.66 4.05
CA ARG A 183 19.76 10.14 3.90
C ARG A 183 19.70 10.60 2.45
N SER A 184 20.31 9.81 1.57
CA SER A 184 20.35 10.09 0.14
C SER A 184 19.13 9.53 -0.60
N LEU A 185 18.14 8.93 0.04
CA LEU A 185 17.03 8.28 -0.66
C LEU A 185 15.79 9.18 -0.74
N ASP A 186 14.97 8.94 -1.75
CA ASP A 186 13.81 9.77 -2.09
C ASP A 186 12.48 9.09 -1.72
N VAL A 187 12.37 7.79 -2.03
CA VAL A 187 11.20 6.95 -1.75
C VAL A 187 11.62 5.80 -0.85
N PHE A 188 10.81 5.47 0.15
CA PHE A 188 11.07 4.40 1.10
C PHE A 188 9.94 3.38 1.02
N ASN A 189 10.24 2.22 0.41
CA ASN A 189 9.31 1.11 0.36
C ASN A 189 9.42 0.27 1.64
N ASN A 190 8.28 0.04 2.28
CA ASN A 190 8.15 -0.70 3.52
C ASN A 190 7.07 -1.77 3.35
N SER A 191 7.43 -2.86 2.68
CA SER A 191 6.58 -4.03 2.44
C SER A 191 6.49 -4.94 3.67
N TRP A 192 6.30 -4.33 4.83
CA TRP A 192 6.19 -4.96 6.14
C TRP A 192 5.25 -4.17 7.06
N GLY A 193 4.80 -4.80 8.13
CA GLY A 193 3.93 -4.16 9.11
C GLY A 193 3.82 -4.95 10.40
N SER A 194 3.23 -4.29 11.39
CA SER A 194 2.90 -4.88 12.69
C SER A 194 1.39 -5.15 12.74
N ALA A 195 1.00 -6.34 13.19
CA ALA A 195 -0.42 -6.71 13.31
C ALA A 195 -0.71 -7.40 14.65
N PRO A 196 -0.42 -6.74 15.80
CA PRO A 196 -0.82 -7.25 17.10
C PRO A 196 -2.35 -7.22 17.25
N ASP A 197 -2.85 -7.99 18.20
CA ASP A 197 -4.23 -8.01 18.68
C ASP A 197 -4.52 -6.89 19.70
N PHE A 198 -3.68 -5.86 19.76
CA PHE A 198 -3.89 -4.65 20.55
C PHE A 198 -3.37 -3.42 19.80
N TYR A 199 -3.71 -2.22 20.26
CA TYR A 199 -3.08 -0.98 19.78
C TYR A 199 -1.84 -0.72 20.63
N PRO A 200 -0.63 -0.72 20.05
CA PRO A 200 0.58 -0.40 20.81
C PRO A 200 0.53 1.03 21.38
N ASP A 201 1.13 1.20 22.54
CA ASP A 201 1.30 2.51 23.17
C ASP A 201 2.21 3.39 22.32
N VAL A 202 1.82 4.64 22.12
CA VAL A 202 2.60 5.60 21.34
C VAL A 202 2.62 6.93 22.06
N SER A 203 3.79 7.32 22.58
CA SER A 203 3.92 8.62 23.23
C SER A 203 3.85 9.76 22.22
N LEU A 204 3.40 10.94 22.66
CA LEU A 204 3.39 12.13 21.82
C LEU A 204 4.80 12.48 21.30
N GLU A 205 5.81 12.35 22.17
CA GLU A 205 7.21 12.64 21.85
C GLU A 205 7.73 11.69 20.77
N GLU A 206 7.41 10.40 20.88
CA GLU A 206 7.78 9.40 19.89
C GLU A 206 7.14 9.70 18.53
N GLY A 207 5.82 9.95 18.49
CA GLY A 207 5.13 10.31 17.26
C GLY A 207 5.70 11.58 16.60
N GLN A 208 6.00 12.61 17.40
CA GLN A 208 6.64 13.84 16.91
C GLN A 208 8.05 13.59 16.38
N SER A 209 8.80 12.69 17.02
CA SER A 209 10.15 12.30 16.60
C SER A 209 10.14 11.57 15.25
N TRP A 210 9.18 10.67 15.02
CA TRP A 210 8.98 10.05 13.70
C TRP A 210 8.63 11.08 12.62
N GLU A 211 7.68 11.97 12.89
CA GLU A 211 7.33 13.02 11.94
C GLU A 211 8.48 13.98 11.64
N ALA A 212 9.33 14.28 12.63
CA ALA A 212 10.50 15.12 12.46
C ALA A 212 11.53 14.46 11.51
N LEU A 213 11.81 13.17 11.71
CA LEU A 213 12.64 12.38 10.80
C LEU A 213 12.09 12.44 9.37
N MET A 214 10.82 12.07 9.19
CA MET A 214 10.17 12.02 7.87
C MET A 214 10.17 13.38 7.15
N ARG A 215 10.05 14.49 7.88
CA ARG A 215 10.13 15.86 7.32
C ARG A 215 11.55 16.29 6.97
N SER A 216 12.56 15.81 7.69
CA SER A 216 13.96 16.23 7.53
C SER A 216 14.64 15.68 6.28
N THR A 217 14.15 14.56 5.75
CA THR A 217 14.73 13.89 4.58
C THR A 217 14.53 14.71 3.30
N ARG A 218 15.31 14.38 2.26
CA ARG A 218 15.33 15.11 0.98
C ARG A 218 15.53 16.63 1.13
N GLY A 219 16.40 17.04 2.06
CA GLY A 219 16.69 18.45 2.32
C GLY A 219 15.48 19.26 2.82
N GLY A 220 14.56 18.63 3.54
CA GLY A 220 13.35 19.26 4.05
C GLY A 220 12.12 19.14 3.14
N LEU A 221 12.25 18.52 1.95
CA LEU A 221 11.10 18.16 1.11
C LEU A 221 10.31 16.98 1.69
N GLY A 222 10.95 16.16 2.53
CA GLY A 222 10.41 14.94 3.10
C GLY A 222 10.42 13.76 2.13
N GLY A 223 10.78 12.59 2.65
CA GLY A 223 10.80 11.32 1.95
C GLY A 223 9.39 10.79 1.69
N ILE A 224 9.25 9.94 0.66
CA ILE A 224 7.97 9.31 0.33
C ILE A 224 7.91 7.91 0.96
N TYR A 225 7.25 7.80 2.11
CA TYR A 225 7.18 6.55 2.88
C TYR A 225 5.95 5.75 2.47
N ILE A 226 6.16 4.73 1.62
CA ILE A 226 5.12 3.83 1.13
C ILE A 226 5.13 2.57 2.00
N LYS A 227 3.99 2.22 2.62
CA LYS A 227 3.90 1.11 3.57
C LYS A 227 2.75 0.17 3.24
N SER A 228 2.98 -1.13 3.33
CA SER A 228 1.93 -2.15 3.13
C SER A 228 0.86 -2.06 4.23
N ALA A 229 -0.42 -2.18 3.86
CA ALA A 229 -1.51 -2.12 4.84
C ALA A 229 -1.62 -3.35 5.75
N GLY A 230 -1.06 -4.50 5.34
CA GLY A 230 -1.18 -5.79 6.01
C GLY A 230 -2.05 -6.79 5.25
N ASN A 231 -2.01 -8.05 5.67
CA ASN A 231 -2.63 -9.20 4.98
C ASN A 231 -3.65 -9.94 5.87
N SER A 232 -4.29 -9.22 6.80
CA SER A 232 -5.02 -9.76 7.94
C SER A 232 -6.54 -9.58 7.83
N PHE A 233 -7.10 -9.59 6.62
CA PHE A 233 -8.55 -9.39 6.47
C PHE A 233 -9.36 -10.65 6.79
N ARG A 234 -9.05 -11.77 6.13
CA ARG A 234 -9.80 -13.03 6.28
C ARG A 234 -9.11 -14.04 7.19
N ARG A 235 -7.79 -13.90 7.36
CA ARG A 235 -6.99 -14.90 8.06
C ARG A 235 -5.84 -14.27 8.82
N VAL A 236 -5.74 -14.64 10.09
CA VAL A 236 -4.57 -14.42 10.94
C VAL A 236 -4.24 -15.78 11.54
N ARG A 237 -3.01 -16.28 11.31
CA ARG A 237 -2.59 -17.58 11.85
C ARG A 237 -2.11 -17.38 13.28
N GLY A 238 -2.66 -18.16 14.21
CA GLY A 238 -2.21 -18.21 15.59
C GLY A 238 -2.28 -19.62 16.14
N ARG A 239 -1.88 -19.79 17.41
CA ARG A 239 -2.00 -21.06 18.13
C ARG A 239 -3.16 -20.99 19.11
N ASP A 240 -3.98 -22.03 19.14
CA ASP A 240 -4.99 -22.19 20.19
C ASP A 240 -4.37 -22.67 21.51
N ALA A 241 -5.21 -22.85 22.55
CA ALA A 241 -4.77 -23.33 23.87
C ALA A 241 -4.11 -24.72 23.81
N GLU A 242 -4.38 -25.51 22.77
CA GLU A 242 -3.78 -26.82 22.51
C GLU A 242 -2.53 -26.75 21.60
N GLY A 243 -2.10 -25.54 21.21
CA GLY A 243 -0.93 -25.30 20.38
C GLY A 243 -1.13 -25.55 18.87
N ARG A 244 -2.36 -25.86 18.43
CA ARG A 244 -2.72 -26.10 17.02
C ARG A 244 -2.78 -24.78 16.27
N ILE A 245 -2.35 -24.79 15.01
CA ILE A 245 -2.45 -23.61 14.15
C ILE A 245 -3.91 -23.44 13.71
N VAL A 246 -4.52 -22.32 14.10
CA VAL A 246 -5.90 -21.96 13.79
C VAL A 246 -5.98 -20.61 13.09
N ASN A 247 -7.10 -20.34 12.43
CA ASN A 247 -7.44 -18.98 11.99
C ASN A 247 -8.06 -18.24 13.18
N LEU A 248 -7.41 -17.19 13.65
CA LEU A 248 -7.90 -16.38 14.76
C LEU A 248 -9.07 -15.45 14.36
N CYS A 249 -9.26 -15.21 13.06
CA CYS A 249 -10.35 -14.37 12.58
C CYS A 249 -11.71 -15.03 12.81
N SER A 250 -12.57 -14.30 13.52
CA SER A 250 -13.95 -14.73 13.83
C SER A 250 -14.74 -15.07 12.57
N ASP A 251 -15.62 -16.06 12.65
CA ASP A 251 -16.57 -16.36 11.55
C ASP A 251 -17.41 -15.14 11.18
N LEU A 252 -17.72 -14.30 12.17
CA LEU A 252 -18.53 -13.11 11.99
C LEU A 252 -17.82 -12.05 11.15
N SER A 253 -16.54 -11.75 11.43
CA SER A 253 -15.75 -10.81 10.60
C SER A 253 -15.66 -11.26 9.15
N ARG A 254 -15.40 -12.56 8.93
CA ARG A 254 -15.33 -13.17 7.59
C ARG A 254 -16.66 -13.12 6.84
N THR A 255 -17.76 -13.44 7.52
CA THR A 255 -19.10 -13.48 6.92
C THR A 255 -19.64 -12.09 6.62
N LEU A 256 -19.38 -11.13 7.51
CA LEU A 256 -19.77 -9.72 7.33
C LEU A 256 -18.79 -8.94 6.46
N ASN A 257 -17.69 -9.58 6.04
CA ASN A 257 -16.68 -9.02 5.16
C ASN A 257 -16.11 -7.70 5.69
N VAL A 258 -15.72 -7.70 6.97
CA VAL A 258 -14.98 -6.63 7.63
C VAL A 258 -13.59 -7.15 8.04
N GLY A 259 -12.62 -6.25 8.15
CA GLY A 259 -11.23 -6.64 8.44
C GLY A 259 -11.08 -7.25 9.83
N CYS A 260 -10.42 -8.40 9.91
CA CYS A 260 -10.09 -9.08 11.16
C CYS A 260 -9.05 -8.31 11.99
N LEU A 261 -7.98 -7.80 11.36
CA LEU A 261 -7.15 -6.73 11.91
C LEU A 261 -7.12 -5.56 10.93
N LEU A 262 -7.32 -4.36 11.47
CA LEU A 262 -7.31 -3.14 10.68
C LEU A 262 -5.88 -2.63 10.52
N THR A 263 -5.58 -2.01 9.39
CA THR A 263 -4.27 -1.37 9.19
C THR A 263 -3.95 -0.31 10.24
N ASN A 264 -5.00 0.26 10.85
CA ASN A 264 -4.92 1.22 11.94
C ASN A 264 -4.22 0.70 13.20
N VAL A 265 -4.06 -0.62 13.41
CA VAL A 265 -3.35 -1.14 14.59
C VAL A 265 -1.83 -0.93 14.51
N ASP A 266 -1.27 -0.76 13.30
CA ASP A 266 0.15 -0.45 13.11
C ASP A 266 0.37 1.06 13.39
N PRO A 267 1.15 1.45 14.41
CA PRO A 267 1.41 2.85 14.73
C PRO A 267 1.94 3.67 13.55
N LEU A 268 2.84 3.10 12.76
CA LEU A 268 3.51 3.80 11.67
C LEU A 268 2.58 4.05 10.48
N SER A 269 1.52 3.26 10.35
CA SER A 269 0.44 3.48 9.37
C SER A 269 -0.40 4.73 9.68
N ASN A 270 -0.38 5.22 10.93
CA ASN A 270 -1.18 6.36 11.38
C ASN A 270 -0.43 7.70 11.38
N LEU A 271 0.83 7.71 10.92
CA LEU A 271 1.61 8.94 10.78
C LEU A 271 1.13 9.75 9.56
N PRO A 272 1.07 11.09 9.63
CA PRO A 272 0.46 11.89 8.56
C PRO A 272 1.21 11.82 7.23
N ALA A 273 2.51 11.52 7.24
CA ALA A 273 3.33 11.41 6.05
C ALA A 273 3.38 10.00 5.43
N THR A 274 2.87 8.97 6.12
CA THR A 274 2.83 7.60 5.59
C THR A 274 1.77 7.48 4.50
N VAL A 275 2.13 6.81 3.41
CA VAL A 275 1.22 6.38 2.34
C VAL A 275 0.96 4.90 2.51
N VAL A 276 -0.16 4.57 3.16
CA VAL A 276 -0.54 3.18 3.42
C VAL A 276 -1.26 2.59 2.20
N VAL A 277 -0.81 1.42 1.74
CA VAL A 277 -1.21 0.81 0.47
C VAL A 277 -1.99 -0.49 0.66
N ALA A 278 -3.25 -0.50 0.22
CA ALA A 278 -4.05 -1.70 0.07
C ALA A 278 -3.70 -2.47 -1.22
N SER A 279 -4.07 -3.75 -1.27
CA SER A 279 -3.83 -4.63 -2.43
C SER A 279 -5.11 -4.89 -3.22
N VAL A 280 -5.01 -4.75 -4.54
CA VAL A 280 -6.03 -5.09 -5.52
C VAL A 280 -5.57 -6.29 -6.36
N ASP A 281 -6.51 -7.18 -6.65
CA ASP A 281 -6.34 -8.36 -7.48
C ASP A 281 -6.43 -8.05 -8.98
N ALA A 282 -6.13 -9.04 -9.82
CA ALA A 282 -6.18 -8.89 -11.27
C ALA A 282 -7.59 -8.64 -11.83
N THR A 283 -8.65 -8.82 -11.02
CA THR A 283 -10.04 -8.58 -11.40
C THR A 283 -10.53 -7.16 -11.07
N GLY A 284 -9.70 -6.37 -10.38
CA GLY A 284 -10.04 -5.03 -9.93
C GLY A 284 -10.83 -5.02 -8.62
N LYS A 285 -10.69 -6.05 -7.79
CA LYS A 285 -11.28 -6.12 -6.45
C LYS A 285 -10.18 -6.14 -5.40
N ARG A 286 -10.54 -5.85 -4.15
CA ARG A 286 -9.63 -6.00 -3.02
C ARG A 286 -9.13 -7.45 -2.99
N ALA A 287 -7.81 -7.62 -2.95
CA ALA A 287 -7.22 -8.95 -2.79
C ALA A 287 -7.72 -9.61 -1.50
N SER A 288 -7.91 -10.92 -1.52
CA SER A 288 -8.64 -11.66 -0.48
C SER A 288 -8.09 -11.39 0.94
N TYR A 289 -6.78 -11.20 1.04
CA TYR A 289 -6.01 -11.00 2.26
C TYR A 289 -5.91 -9.52 2.70
N SER A 290 -6.07 -8.54 1.80
CA SER A 290 -5.65 -7.15 2.04
C SER A 290 -6.36 -6.53 3.24
N SER A 291 -5.61 -6.14 4.27
CA SER A 291 -6.13 -5.45 5.45
C SER A 291 -6.88 -4.17 5.06
N SER A 292 -7.96 -3.87 5.80
CA SER A 292 -8.78 -2.67 5.61
C SER A 292 -8.51 -1.64 6.71
N GLY A 293 -8.94 -0.41 6.50
CA GLY A 293 -9.02 0.60 7.56
C GLY A 293 -9.02 2.03 7.04
N SER A 294 -9.26 2.95 7.95
CA SER A 294 -9.36 4.38 7.63
C SER A 294 -7.99 5.07 7.47
N ALA A 295 -6.91 4.42 7.93
CA ALA A 295 -5.55 4.88 7.70
C ALA A 295 -5.03 4.59 6.29
N LEU A 296 -5.75 3.80 5.47
CA LEU A 296 -5.42 3.61 4.06
C LEU A 296 -5.34 4.94 3.32
N TRP A 297 -4.35 5.08 2.43
CA TRP A 297 -4.27 6.22 1.53
C TRP A 297 -4.70 5.82 0.11
N ILE A 298 -4.13 4.73 -0.41
CA ILE A 298 -4.29 4.34 -1.82
C ILE A 298 -4.22 2.82 -1.98
N SER A 299 -4.55 2.31 -3.15
CA SER A 299 -4.35 0.91 -3.53
C SER A 299 -3.26 0.76 -4.59
N GLY A 300 -2.49 -0.32 -4.47
CA GLY A 300 -1.60 -0.85 -5.50
C GLY A 300 -2.05 -2.24 -5.94
N LEU A 301 -1.26 -2.89 -6.80
CA LEU A 301 -1.58 -4.21 -7.35
C LEU A 301 -0.72 -5.29 -6.70
N GLY A 302 -1.34 -6.23 -6.01
CA GLY A 302 -0.64 -7.36 -5.39
C GLY A 302 -1.15 -8.73 -5.82
N GLY A 303 -2.28 -8.80 -6.53
CA GLY A 303 -2.80 -10.08 -7.02
C GLY A 303 -3.24 -11.03 -5.90
N GLU A 304 -3.32 -12.32 -6.23
CA GLU A 304 -3.70 -13.39 -5.31
C GLU A 304 -2.54 -14.33 -5.02
N PHE A 305 -2.44 -15.52 -5.63
CA PHE A 305 -1.44 -16.52 -5.22
C PHE A 305 -0.65 -17.16 -6.38
N GLY A 306 -1.06 -16.96 -7.64
CA GLY A 306 -0.25 -17.32 -8.80
C GLY A 306 -0.11 -18.82 -9.11
N TYR A 307 -0.82 -19.71 -8.40
CA TYR A 307 -0.81 -21.15 -8.72
C TYR A 307 -1.57 -21.44 -10.01
N GLN A 308 -1.25 -22.57 -10.64
CA GLN A 308 -1.97 -23.04 -11.84
C GLN A 308 -2.37 -24.51 -11.70
N ARG A 309 -3.64 -24.82 -11.96
CA ARG A 309 -4.18 -26.20 -11.83
C ARG A 309 -3.42 -27.22 -12.67
N LYS A 310 -2.89 -26.78 -13.81
CA LYS A 310 -2.09 -27.62 -14.71
C LYS A 310 -0.86 -28.19 -14.03
N PHE A 311 -0.23 -27.44 -13.12
CA PHE A 311 1.01 -27.81 -12.45
C PHE A 311 0.75 -28.30 -11.03
N TYR A 312 -0.12 -27.61 -10.29
CA TYR A 312 -0.51 -27.99 -8.94
C TYR A 312 -2.04 -28.09 -8.76
N PRO A 313 -2.66 -29.21 -9.20
CA PRO A 313 -4.12 -29.36 -9.23
C PRO A 313 -4.78 -29.30 -7.85
N ASN A 314 -4.04 -29.58 -6.78
CA ASN A 314 -4.54 -29.61 -5.40
C ASN A 314 -4.14 -28.38 -4.56
N ALA A 315 -3.56 -27.32 -5.16
CA ALA A 315 -3.17 -26.12 -4.41
C ALA A 315 -4.31 -25.57 -3.51
N ALA A 316 -5.56 -25.53 -3.98
CA ALA A 316 -6.69 -25.10 -3.13
C ALA A 316 -6.84 -25.87 -1.80
N GLN A 317 -6.38 -27.12 -1.71
CA GLN A 317 -6.46 -27.94 -0.49
C GLN A 317 -5.42 -27.54 0.56
N VAL A 318 -4.34 -26.85 0.17
CA VAL A 318 -3.35 -26.32 1.12
C VAL A 318 -3.74 -24.94 1.69
N PHE A 319 -4.75 -24.31 1.09
CA PHE A 319 -5.33 -23.07 1.57
C PHE A 319 -6.52 -23.32 2.51
N ALA A 320 -6.74 -22.37 3.41
CA ALA A 320 -7.95 -22.36 4.23
C ALA A 320 -9.19 -22.10 3.32
N PRO A 321 -10.39 -22.58 3.69
CA PRO A 321 -11.60 -22.48 2.85
C PRO A 321 -11.91 -21.07 2.32
N GLU A 322 -11.60 -20.04 3.11
CA GLU A 322 -11.83 -18.63 2.80
C GLU A 322 -10.85 -18.04 1.76
N THR A 323 -9.74 -18.74 1.50
CA THR A 323 -8.66 -18.36 0.58
C THR A 323 -8.56 -19.31 -0.61
N ALA A 324 -8.95 -20.58 -0.44
CA ALA A 324 -8.93 -21.61 -1.47
C ALA A 324 -9.56 -21.22 -2.83
N PRO A 325 -10.65 -20.41 -2.89
CA PRO A 325 -11.20 -19.97 -4.17
C PRO A 325 -10.22 -19.14 -5.02
N PHE A 326 -9.29 -18.43 -4.37
CA PHE A 326 -8.35 -17.49 -5.00
C PHE A 326 -6.98 -18.10 -5.30
N ALA A 327 -6.74 -19.34 -4.87
CA ALA A 327 -5.43 -19.99 -4.96
C ALA A 327 -4.80 -19.92 -6.37
N TYR A 328 -5.64 -19.94 -7.40
CA TYR A 328 -5.21 -19.98 -8.80
C TYR A 328 -5.32 -18.62 -9.51
N ASP A 329 -5.68 -17.57 -8.80
CA ASP A 329 -5.75 -16.23 -9.36
C ASP A 329 -4.34 -15.61 -9.45
N PRO A 330 -4.05 -14.81 -10.49
CA PRO A 330 -2.70 -14.27 -10.73
C PRO A 330 -2.13 -13.50 -9.55
N ALA A 331 -0.88 -13.81 -9.20
CA ALA A 331 -0.01 -12.98 -8.36
C ALA A 331 0.87 -12.07 -9.24
N ILE A 332 1.97 -11.54 -8.71
CA ILE A 332 2.87 -10.64 -9.43
C ILE A 332 4.10 -11.41 -9.94
N VAL A 333 4.39 -11.25 -11.24
CA VAL A 333 5.64 -11.74 -11.84
C VAL A 333 6.74 -10.71 -11.61
N THR A 334 7.83 -11.12 -10.97
CA THR A 334 8.96 -10.27 -10.58
C THR A 334 10.26 -11.07 -10.46
N THR A 335 11.37 -10.40 -10.17
CA THR A 335 12.67 -11.01 -9.84
C THR A 335 12.57 -11.87 -8.59
N ASP A 336 13.42 -12.87 -8.48
CA ASP A 336 13.57 -13.73 -7.30
C ASP A 336 15.05 -13.78 -6.91
N LEU A 337 15.42 -14.51 -5.86
CA LEU A 337 16.83 -14.84 -5.65
C LEU A 337 17.34 -15.67 -6.82
N SER A 338 18.53 -15.36 -7.31
CA SER A 338 19.10 -16.00 -8.48
C SER A 338 19.40 -17.48 -8.22
N GLY A 339 19.04 -18.32 -9.19
CA GLY A 339 19.30 -19.76 -9.17
C GLY A 339 18.22 -20.59 -8.48
N CYS A 340 18.05 -21.84 -8.93
CA CYS A 340 16.98 -22.74 -8.50
C CYS A 340 17.12 -23.36 -7.09
N SER A 341 17.94 -22.77 -6.22
CA SER A 341 18.16 -23.27 -4.84
C SER A 341 17.74 -22.28 -3.75
N ALA A 342 17.36 -21.06 -4.13
CA ALA A 342 16.95 -20.00 -3.23
C ALA A 342 15.77 -19.24 -3.84
N GLY A 343 15.03 -18.51 -3.00
CA GLY A 343 13.86 -17.76 -3.42
C GLY A 343 12.56 -18.55 -3.34
N ASP A 344 11.54 -18.02 -4.00
CA ASP A 344 10.23 -18.64 -4.13
C ASP A 344 10.19 -19.65 -5.30
N ASN A 345 11.06 -19.48 -6.29
CA ASN A 345 11.22 -20.33 -7.46
C ASN A 345 12.41 -21.27 -7.26
N VAL A 346 12.16 -22.43 -6.65
CA VAL A 346 13.20 -23.42 -6.36
C VAL A 346 12.92 -24.75 -7.03
N ASP A 347 13.97 -25.52 -7.27
CA ASP A 347 13.85 -26.93 -7.61
C ASP A 347 13.39 -27.71 -6.38
N GLY A 348 12.29 -28.45 -6.55
CA GLY A 348 11.67 -29.22 -5.48
C GLY A 348 10.69 -30.25 -6.01
N THR A 349 9.90 -30.84 -5.11
CA THR A 349 8.92 -31.87 -5.49
C THR A 349 7.61 -31.30 -6.02
N THR A 350 7.33 -30.01 -5.78
CA THR A 350 6.07 -29.36 -6.18
C THR A 350 6.36 -28.30 -7.24
N VAL A 351 5.69 -28.42 -8.39
CA VAL A 351 5.71 -27.41 -9.46
C VAL A 351 4.42 -26.60 -9.33
N GLU A 352 4.51 -25.34 -8.94
CA GLU A 352 3.35 -24.55 -8.52
C GLU A 352 2.66 -23.86 -9.70
N ASN A 353 3.46 -23.40 -10.67
CA ASN A 353 3.00 -22.77 -11.90
C ASN A 353 4.01 -22.95 -13.05
N ALA A 354 3.74 -22.31 -14.19
CA ALA A 354 4.58 -22.43 -15.39
C ALA A 354 6.00 -21.86 -15.26
N LEU A 355 6.28 -21.03 -14.25
CA LEU A 355 7.60 -20.45 -13.99
C LEU A 355 8.45 -21.32 -13.06
N THR A 356 7.82 -22.23 -12.32
CA THR A 356 8.48 -22.99 -11.25
C THR A 356 9.53 -23.99 -11.76
N GLY A 357 10.73 -23.91 -11.19
CA GLY A 357 11.85 -24.84 -11.31
C GLY A 357 12.62 -24.77 -12.63
N SER A 358 13.79 -25.41 -12.65
CA SER A 358 14.73 -25.46 -13.77
C SER A 358 14.16 -26.15 -15.02
N THR A 359 13.06 -26.89 -14.86
CA THR A 359 12.34 -27.52 -15.97
C THR A 359 11.38 -26.57 -16.69
N SER A 360 11.18 -25.35 -16.18
CA SER A 360 10.38 -24.33 -16.84
C SER A 360 10.93 -24.02 -18.23
N ARG A 361 10.04 -23.91 -19.21
CA ARG A 361 10.38 -23.45 -20.57
C ARG A 361 10.45 -21.91 -20.68
N ILE A 362 10.12 -21.22 -19.59
CA ILE A 362 10.05 -19.76 -19.53
C ILE A 362 11.29 -19.23 -18.81
N ASP A 363 11.61 -19.79 -17.65
CA ASP A 363 12.78 -19.42 -16.85
C ASP A 363 13.43 -20.68 -16.24
N ALA A 364 14.41 -21.25 -16.94
CA ALA A 364 15.15 -22.42 -16.45
C ALA A 364 16.24 -22.05 -15.42
N SER A 365 16.51 -20.76 -15.22
CA SER A 365 17.47 -20.24 -14.23
C SER A 365 16.85 -20.01 -12.87
N CYS A 366 15.52 -19.97 -12.79
CA CYS A 366 14.75 -19.67 -11.59
C CYS A 366 15.03 -18.29 -10.97
N ASN A 367 15.48 -17.34 -11.79
CA ASN A 367 15.76 -15.97 -11.34
C ASN A 367 14.48 -15.13 -11.18
N TYR A 368 13.31 -15.67 -11.52
CA TYR A 368 12.05 -14.96 -11.47
C TYR A 368 10.95 -15.82 -10.86
N SER A 369 10.02 -15.19 -10.16
CA SER A 369 8.87 -15.85 -9.55
C SER A 369 7.55 -15.25 -10.06
N ALA A 370 6.48 -16.03 -9.95
CA ALA A 370 5.11 -15.61 -10.23
C ALA A 370 4.20 -15.74 -8.99
N LEU A 371 4.81 -15.82 -7.80
CA LEU A 371 4.12 -16.08 -6.53
C LEU A 371 4.09 -14.85 -5.61
N MET A 372 4.93 -13.84 -5.88
CA MET A 372 4.99 -12.63 -5.08
C MET A 372 3.61 -11.95 -5.01
N ASN A 373 3.11 -11.75 -3.80
CA ASN A 373 1.77 -11.23 -3.56
C ASN A 373 1.73 -10.35 -2.30
N GLY A 374 0.54 -10.14 -1.76
CA GLY A 374 0.36 -9.39 -0.53
C GLY A 374 0.21 -7.89 -0.78
N THR A 375 -0.12 -7.16 0.28
CA THR A 375 0.12 -5.72 0.31
C THR A 375 1.61 -5.38 0.15
N SER A 376 2.49 -6.37 0.38
CA SER A 376 3.92 -6.34 0.07
C SER A 376 4.24 -6.29 -1.42
N ALA A 377 3.37 -6.80 -2.30
CA ALA A 377 3.50 -6.62 -3.75
C ALA A 377 2.78 -5.34 -4.22
N ALA A 378 1.73 -4.90 -3.51
CA ALA A 378 1.04 -3.65 -3.83
C ALA A 378 1.87 -2.40 -3.51
N ALA A 379 2.51 -2.33 -2.34
CA ALA A 379 3.35 -1.20 -1.94
C ALA A 379 4.47 -0.84 -2.96
N PRO A 380 5.24 -1.79 -3.54
CA PRO A 380 6.26 -1.47 -4.53
C PRO A 380 5.67 -0.96 -5.85
N THR A 381 4.45 -1.36 -6.24
CA THR A 381 3.80 -0.76 -7.41
C THR A 381 3.57 0.75 -7.23
N VAL A 382 3.11 1.16 -6.04
CA VAL A 382 2.92 2.57 -5.70
C VAL A 382 4.26 3.29 -5.49
N SER A 383 5.28 2.59 -4.98
CA SER A 383 6.64 3.13 -4.86
C SER A 383 7.25 3.46 -6.22
N GLY A 384 7.03 2.60 -7.22
CA GLY A 384 7.39 2.89 -8.61
C GLY A 384 6.63 4.09 -9.17
N VAL A 385 5.33 4.23 -8.93
CA VAL A 385 4.57 5.43 -9.35
C VAL A 385 5.11 6.69 -8.66
N ALA A 386 5.44 6.63 -7.37
CA ALA A 386 6.07 7.75 -6.67
C ALA A 386 7.43 8.13 -7.29
N ALA A 387 8.22 7.14 -7.72
CA ALA A 387 9.47 7.38 -8.44
C ALA A 387 9.24 8.01 -9.82
N LEU A 388 8.17 7.62 -10.55
CA LEU A 388 7.79 8.28 -11.80
C LEU A 388 7.36 9.74 -11.59
N ILE A 389 6.60 10.03 -10.53
CA ILE A 389 6.20 11.39 -10.13
C ILE A 389 7.44 12.26 -9.87
N LEU A 390 8.37 11.78 -9.03
CA LEU A 390 9.58 12.53 -8.68
C LEU A 390 10.56 12.64 -9.85
N GLY A 391 10.58 11.65 -10.75
CA GLY A 391 11.36 11.72 -11.99
C GLY A 391 10.86 12.80 -12.94
N ALA A 392 9.55 13.09 -12.93
CA ALA A 392 8.96 14.19 -13.68
C ALA A 392 9.14 15.55 -12.99
N ASN A 393 9.04 15.58 -11.65
CA ASN A 393 9.21 16.81 -10.87
C ASN A 393 9.90 16.53 -9.52
N PRO A 394 11.23 16.70 -9.42
CA PRO A 394 11.97 16.40 -8.19
C PRO A 394 11.75 17.44 -7.08
N SER A 395 11.14 18.60 -7.39
CA SER A 395 10.93 19.69 -6.42
C SER A 395 9.71 19.48 -5.51
N LEU A 396 8.90 18.45 -5.78
CA LEU A 396 7.70 18.14 -5.00
C LEU A 396 8.08 17.67 -3.58
N THR A 397 7.32 18.18 -2.61
CA THR A 397 7.39 17.72 -1.22
C THR A 397 6.67 16.38 -1.05
N ALA A 398 6.90 15.69 0.06
CA ALA A 398 6.17 14.47 0.41
C ALA A 398 4.64 14.68 0.44
N ARG A 399 4.20 15.85 0.91
CA ARG A 399 2.78 16.22 0.92
C ARG A 399 2.22 16.36 -0.49
N ASP A 400 2.98 16.98 -1.39
CA ASP A 400 2.55 17.17 -2.79
C ASP A 400 2.41 15.81 -3.50
N VAL A 401 3.41 14.92 -3.37
CA VAL A 401 3.37 13.57 -3.97
C VAL A 401 2.18 12.77 -3.42
N LYS A 402 2.01 12.77 -2.10
CA LYS A 402 0.89 12.09 -1.42
C LYS A 402 -0.47 12.63 -1.91
N TYR A 403 -0.61 13.95 -2.04
CA TYR A 403 -1.83 14.58 -2.55
C TYR A 403 -2.10 14.25 -4.03
N ILE A 404 -1.07 14.30 -4.89
CA ILE A 404 -1.19 13.92 -6.31
C ILE A 404 -1.71 12.48 -6.43
N LEU A 405 -1.11 11.54 -5.69
CA LEU A 405 -1.53 10.14 -5.68
C LEU A 405 -3.02 9.99 -5.35
N ALA A 406 -3.53 10.70 -4.35
CA ALA A 406 -4.95 10.66 -3.99
C ALA A 406 -5.84 11.30 -5.07
N LYS A 407 -5.46 12.50 -5.54
CA LYS A 407 -6.23 13.27 -6.53
C LYS A 407 -6.41 12.53 -7.85
N THR A 408 -5.43 11.73 -8.24
CA THR A 408 -5.43 11.02 -9.53
C THR A 408 -5.81 9.55 -9.42
N ALA A 409 -6.08 9.04 -8.21
CA ALA A 409 -6.46 7.65 -8.01
C ALA A 409 -7.77 7.31 -8.74
N ARG A 410 -7.82 6.11 -9.33
CA ARG A 410 -9.02 5.58 -9.98
C ARG A 410 -9.89 4.86 -8.96
N GLN A 411 -11.17 5.24 -8.90
CA GLN A 411 -12.15 4.50 -8.12
C GLN A 411 -12.39 3.12 -8.74
N ILE A 412 -11.73 2.10 -8.19
CA ILE A 412 -11.91 0.69 -8.56
C ILE A 412 -13.06 0.09 -7.74
N ASP A 413 -13.70 -0.97 -8.26
CA ASP A 413 -14.85 -1.63 -7.61
C ASP A 413 -15.89 -0.62 -7.07
N PRO A 414 -16.46 0.26 -7.92
CA PRO A 414 -17.32 1.36 -7.48
C PRO A 414 -18.63 0.88 -6.81
N TRP A 415 -18.94 -0.42 -6.91
CA TRP A 415 -20.12 -1.05 -6.35
C TRP A 415 -19.81 -1.88 -5.10
N GLN A 416 -18.68 -1.63 -4.44
CA GLN A 416 -18.35 -2.23 -3.15
C GLN A 416 -19.58 -2.15 -2.21
N PRO A 417 -20.13 -3.30 -1.77
CA PRO A 417 -21.31 -3.30 -0.93
C PRO A 417 -20.96 -2.83 0.48
N ALA A 418 -21.91 -2.15 1.12
CA ALA A 418 -21.84 -1.86 2.54
C ALA A 418 -21.97 -3.17 3.35
N SER A 419 -21.19 -3.28 4.42
CA SER A 419 -21.36 -4.32 5.43
C SER A 419 -22.38 -3.86 6.48
N VAL A 420 -23.38 -4.69 6.73
CA VAL A 420 -24.51 -4.39 7.62
C VAL A 420 -24.65 -5.50 8.67
N TYR A 421 -24.80 -5.11 9.92
CA TYR A 421 -25.08 -6.02 11.04
C TYR A 421 -26.31 -5.53 11.81
N GLN A 422 -27.32 -6.39 11.96
CA GLN A 422 -28.58 -6.08 12.65
C GLN A 422 -29.21 -4.74 12.20
N GLY A 423 -29.23 -4.48 10.88
CA GLY A 423 -29.76 -3.25 10.29
C GLY A 423 -28.88 -2.01 10.43
N SER A 424 -27.70 -2.12 11.06
CA SER A 424 -26.73 -1.04 11.21
C SER A 424 -25.56 -1.21 10.26
N VAL A 425 -25.19 -0.15 9.54
CA VAL A 425 -23.98 -0.12 8.71
C VAL A 425 -22.74 -0.19 9.60
N ILE A 426 -21.84 -1.12 9.33
CA ILE A 426 -20.57 -1.30 10.05
C ILE A 426 -19.34 -0.99 9.19
N ASP A 427 -19.49 -1.05 7.87
CA ASP A 427 -18.58 -0.48 6.87
C ASP A 427 -19.45 0.03 5.71
N PRO A 428 -19.38 1.31 5.31
CA PRO A 428 -20.27 1.89 4.30
C PRO A 428 -19.89 1.52 2.87
N GLY A 429 -18.72 0.91 2.63
CA GLY A 429 -18.13 0.84 1.30
C GLY A 429 -17.55 2.20 0.87
N TRP A 430 -17.72 2.56 -0.40
CA TRP A 430 -17.32 3.87 -0.91
C TRP A 430 -18.17 4.99 -0.32
N ILE A 431 -17.53 6.00 0.26
CA ILE A 431 -18.13 7.27 0.62
C ILE A 431 -17.62 8.37 -0.31
N THR A 432 -18.39 9.45 -0.43
CA THR A 432 -17.91 10.71 -1.03
C THR A 432 -17.94 11.77 0.06
N ASN A 433 -16.78 12.38 0.31
CA ASN A 433 -16.64 13.39 1.34
C ASN A 433 -17.21 14.75 0.88
N ALA A 434 -17.33 15.72 1.78
CA ALA A 434 -17.93 17.01 1.44
C ALA A 434 -17.10 17.87 0.47
N ALA A 435 -15.83 17.52 0.24
CA ALA A 435 -14.96 18.13 -0.76
C ALA A 435 -15.00 17.40 -2.12
N GLY A 436 -15.78 16.31 -2.24
CA GLY A 436 -15.96 15.56 -3.47
C GLY A 436 -14.96 14.40 -3.69
N HIS A 437 -14.13 14.08 -2.70
CA HIS A 437 -13.21 12.94 -2.79
C HIS A 437 -13.92 11.63 -2.45
N HIS A 438 -13.67 10.59 -3.26
CA HIS A 438 -14.11 9.23 -2.96
C HIS A 438 -13.12 8.56 -2.01
N PHE A 439 -13.64 7.84 -1.01
CA PHE A 439 -12.81 7.11 -0.06
C PHE A 439 -13.46 5.78 0.33
N SER A 440 -12.67 4.74 0.52
CA SER A 440 -13.11 3.44 1.03
C SER A 440 -12.10 2.87 2.03
N ASN A 441 -12.59 2.23 3.08
CA ASN A 441 -11.75 1.46 4.00
C ASN A 441 -11.11 0.22 3.35
N TRP A 442 -11.48 -0.14 2.12
CA TRP A 442 -10.83 -1.23 1.37
C TRP A 442 -9.81 -0.74 0.35
N TYR A 443 -9.95 0.51 -0.12
CA TYR A 443 -9.22 0.99 -1.30
C TYR A 443 -8.48 2.33 -1.09
N GLY A 444 -8.66 2.99 0.06
CA GLY A 444 -8.25 4.38 0.25
C GLY A 444 -8.97 5.30 -0.75
N PHE A 445 -8.23 6.20 -1.40
CA PHE A 445 -8.74 7.03 -2.49
C PHE A 445 -8.94 6.27 -3.81
N GLY A 446 -8.43 5.04 -3.93
CA GLY A 446 -8.56 4.20 -5.13
C GLY A 446 -7.24 3.60 -5.60
N LEU A 447 -7.24 3.00 -6.78
CA LEU A 447 -6.07 2.41 -7.41
C LEU A 447 -5.18 3.52 -8.00
N ALA A 448 -3.88 3.47 -7.71
CA ALA A 448 -2.92 4.40 -8.30
C ALA A 448 -2.95 4.37 -9.85
N ASP A 449 -2.72 5.55 -10.43
CA ASP A 449 -2.73 5.79 -11.87
C ASP A 449 -1.46 6.57 -12.22
N GLY A 450 -0.48 5.87 -12.80
CA GLY A 450 0.84 6.42 -13.09
C GLY A 450 0.77 7.57 -14.09
N ALA A 451 0.08 7.38 -15.21
CA ALA A 451 -0.05 8.38 -16.26
C ALA A 451 -0.72 9.67 -15.75
N ALA A 452 -1.85 9.54 -15.04
CA ALA A 452 -2.54 10.69 -14.48
C ALA A 452 -1.70 11.40 -13.41
N ALA A 453 -1.02 10.64 -12.54
CA ALA A 453 -0.19 11.19 -11.48
C ALA A 453 1.02 11.98 -12.03
N VAL A 454 1.73 11.44 -13.03
CA VAL A 454 2.86 12.13 -13.66
C VAL A 454 2.40 13.37 -14.42
N TYR A 455 1.26 13.28 -15.11
CA TYR A 455 0.68 14.45 -15.79
C TYR A 455 0.37 15.58 -14.80
N GLU A 456 -0.28 15.26 -13.67
CA GLU A 456 -0.55 16.22 -12.62
C GLU A 456 0.74 16.79 -12.01
N ALA A 457 1.74 15.94 -11.73
CA ALA A 457 3.03 16.33 -11.15
C ALA A 457 3.80 17.36 -11.98
N THR A 458 3.68 17.29 -13.32
CA THR A 458 4.37 18.18 -14.26
C THR A 458 3.92 19.64 -14.11
N TYR A 459 2.67 19.87 -13.70
CA TYR A 459 2.06 21.19 -13.59
C TYR A 459 1.58 21.52 -12.17
N PHE A 460 1.95 20.68 -11.19
CA PHE A 460 1.44 20.80 -9.83
C PHE A 460 1.90 22.10 -9.18
N LYS A 461 0.96 22.77 -8.51
CA LYS A 461 1.27 23.91 -7.65
C LYS A 461 1.47 23.39 -6.23
N PRO A 462 2.64 23.62 -5.60
CA PRO A 462 2.89 23.13 -4.24
C PRO A 462 1.78 23.53 -3.28
N LEU A 463 1.43 22.59 -2.38
CA LEU A 463 0.47 22.85 -1.32
C LEU A 463 1.00 23.99 -0.41
N PRO A 464 0.11 24.80 0.19
CA PRO A 464 0.54 25.80 1.15
C PRO A 464 1.24 25.16 2.36
N ALA A 465 1.91 26.00 3.15
CA ALA A 465 2.59 25.55 4.37
C ALA A 465 1.61 24.81 5.30
N VAL A 466 2.08 23.69 5.86
CA VAL A 466 1.27 22.87 6.76
C VAL A 466 0.91 23.67 8.01
N ARG A 467 -0.32 23.46 8.47
CA ARG A 467 -0.88 23.94 9.72
C ARG A 467 -1.31 22.73 10.53
N ASP A 468 -1.22 22.88 11.85
CA ASP A 468 -1.50 21.81 12.81
C ASP A 468 -2.37 22.39 13.93
N THR A 469 -3.51 21.77 14.20
CA THR A 469 -4.39 22.19 15.31
C THR A 469 -3.78 21.92 16.68
N GLN A 470 -2.70 21.15 16.73
CA GLN A 470 -2.25 20.39 17.90
C GLN A 470 -3.37 19.44 18.38
N TRP A 471 -3.06 18.65 19.40
CA TRP A 471 -4.06 17.80 20.05
C TRP A 471 -5.07 18.66 20.83
N VAL A 472 -6.33 18.56 20.43
CA VAL A 472 -7.46 19.16 21.13
C VAL A 472 -8.21 18.05 21.87
N ALA A 473 -8.52 18.26 23.14
CA ALA A 473 -9.27 17.30 23.95
C ALA A 473 -10.74 17.72 24.08
N SER A 474 -11.64 16.74 24.07
CA SER A 474 -13.03 16.92 24.48
C SER A 474 -13.09 17.25 25.97
N THR A 475 -13.91 18.22 26.34
CA THR A 475 -14.20 18.58 27.75
C THR A 475 -15.54 18.00 28.22
N ALA A 476 -16.17 17.13 27.42
CA ALA A 476 -17.43 16.52 27.76
C ALA A 476 -17.26 15.50 28.91
N ALA A 477 -18.30 15.34 29.72
CA ALA A 477 -18.35 14.25 30.69
C ALA A 477 -18.33 12.88 29.98
N ALA A 478 -17.96 11.84 30.73
CA ALA A 478 -17.98 10.47 30.22
C ALA A 478 -19.37 10.11 29.68
N SER A 479 -19.42 9.49 28.50
CA SER A 479 -20.66 9.10 27.82
C SER A 479 -20.77 7.58 27.84
N GLN A 480 -21.86 7.05 28.39
CA GLN A 480 -22.11 5.62 28.37
C GLN A 480 -22.15 5.10 26.93
N ILE A 481 -21.46 3.99 26.69
CA ILE A 481 -21.45 3.25 25.42
C ILE A 481 -22.68 2.37 25.44
N GLY A 482 -23.45 2.39 24.36
CA GLY A 482 -24.60 1.52 24.17
C GLY A 482 -24.64 0.98 22.75
N GLY A 483 -25.74 0.30 22.44
CA GLY A 483 -25.98 -0.24 21.10
C GLY A 483 -26.23 0.83 20.04
N PRO A 484 -26.46 0.42 18.77
CA PRO A 484 -26.63 1.36 17.64
C PRO A 484 -27.72 2.42 17.80
N ALA A 485 -28.75 2.13 18.61
CA ALA A 485 -29.82 3.10 18.90
C ALA A 485 -29.41 4.19 19.92
N ARG A 486 -28.36 3.95 20.72
CA ARG A 486 -27.88 4.85 21.79
C ARG A 486 -26.36 4.82 21.89
N PRO A 487 -25.63 5.23 20.84
CA PRO A 487 -24.17 5.22 20.88
C PRO A 487 -23.63 6.33 21.80
N ALA A 488 -22.44 6.12 22.35
CA ALA A 488 -21.71 7.17 23.06
C ALA A 488 -21.27 8.25 22.08
N LYS A 489 -21.36 9.53 22.47
CA LYS A 489 -20.89 10.65 21.66
C LYS A 489 -20.06 11.63 22.47
N GLN A 490 -18.91 12.01 21.92
CA GLN A 490 -18.15 13.17 22.38
C GLN A 490 -17.85 14.11 21.21
N ARG A 491 -17.68 15.40 21.51
CA ARG A 491 -17.56 16.45 20.50
C ARG A 491 -16.36 17.35 20.78
N ILE A 492 -15.65 17.72 19.73
CA ILE A 492 -14.56 18.69 19.76
C ILE A 492 -14.87 19.80 18.78
N ARG A 493 -14.66 21.06 19.20
CA ARG A 493 -14.79 22.22 18.32
C ARG A 493 -13.40 22.66 17.84
N ILE A 494 -13.16 22.57 16.55
CA ILE A 494 -11.96 23.12 15.88
C ILE A 494 -12.28 24.52 15.41
N THR A 495 -11.40 25.48 15.73
CA THR A 495 -11.62 26.91 15.43
C THR A 495 -10.84 27.37 14.19
N GLN A 496 -9.79 26.64 13.83
CA GLN A 496 -8.90 26.93 12.73
C GLN A 496 -9.61 26.69 11.39
N ALA A 497 -9.78 27.75 10.60
CA ALA A 497 -10.25 27.65 9.22
C ALA A 497 -9.10 27.22 8.31
N MET A 498 -9.11 25.95 7.92
CA MET A 498 -8.12 25.29 7.05
C MET A 498 -8.79 24.11 6.35
N LYS A 499 -8.18 23.65 5.26
CA LYS A 499 -8.48 22.35 4.65
C LYS A 499 -7.78 21.23 5.40
N VAL A 500 -8.40 20.07 5.45
CA VAL A 500 -7.85 18.86 6.07
C VAL A 500 -6.96 18.11 5.07
N GLU A 501 -5.80 17.63 5.51
CA GLU A 501 -4.97 16.64 4.81
C GLU A 501 -4.94 15.31 5.55
N ALA A 502 -4.87 15.34 6.88
CA ALA A 502 -4.85 14.16 7.73
C ALA A 502 -5.54 14.45 9.07
N VAL A 503 -6.20 13.43 9.62
CA VAL A 503 -6.82 13.47 10.94
C VAL A 503 -6.26 12.35 11.80
N GLN A 504 -5.70 12.69 12.95
CA GLN A 504 -5.28 11.76 13.99
C GLN A 504 -6.23 11.86 15.19
N LEU A 505 -6.47 10.75 15.85
CA LEU A 505 -7.36 10.67 16.99
C LEU A 505 -6.84 9.70 18.05
N SER A 506 -7.19 10.01 19.30
CA SER A 506 -6.92 9.22 20.49
C SER A 506 -8.20 9.10 21.29
N LEU A 507 -8.43 7.95 21.90
CA LEU A 507 -9.62 7.70 22.71
C LEU A 507 -9.32 6.79 23.90
N ALA A 508 -10.12 6.88 24.95
CA ALA A 508 -10.08 5.95 26.07
C ALA A 508 -11.50 5.64 26.56
N THR A 509 -11.73 4.39 26.92
CA THR A 509 -13.02 3.88 27.38
C THR A 509 -12.83 2.96 28.58
N THR A 510 -13.89 2.71 29.33
CA THR A 510 -13.91 1.63 30.34
C THR A 510 -14.31 0.27 29.76
N HIS A 511 -14.43 0.15 28.44
CA HIS A 511 -14.86 -1.06 27.76
C HIS A 511 -13.75 -2.12 27.76
N ARG A 512 -14.07 -3.38 28.06
CA ARG A 512 -13.06 -4.45 28.17
C ARG A 512 -13.04 -5.44 27.01
N THR A 513 -14.06 -5.39 26.16
CA THR A 513 -14.19 -6.30 25.00
C THR A 513 -14.20 -5.51 23.68
N PRO A 514 -13.07 -4.90 23.29
CA PRO A 514 -13.03 -3.94 22.17
C PRO A 514 -13.34 -4.54 20.81
N ALA A 515 -13.23 -5.86 20.67
CA ALA A 515 -13.58 -6.58 19.45
C ALA A 515 -14.96 -6.18 18.91
N ASN A 516 -15.96 -5.91 19.75
CA ASN A 516 -17.32 -5.58 19.32
C ASN A 516 -17.56 -4.09 19.01
N LEU A 517 -16.58 -3.23 19.27
CA LEU A 517 -16.77 -1.79 19.17
C LEU A 517 -16.68 -1.30 17.73
N ARG A 518 -17.60 -0.41 17.37
CA ARG A 518 -17.53 0.42 16.17
C ARG A 518 -17.21 1.85 16.57
N VAL A 519 -16.19 2.44 15.93
CA VAL A 519 -15.79 3.84 16.13
C VAL A 519 -15.99 4.61 14.84
N VAL A 520 -16.79 5.68 14.89
CA VAL A 520 -17.07 6.55 13.75
C VAL A 520 -16.70 7.98 14.09
N LEU A 521 -15.92 8.63 13.24
CA LEU A 521 -15.65 10.07 13.31
C LEU A 521 -16.50 10.80 12.28
N GLU A 522 -17.22 11.83 12.71
CA GLU A 522 -18.03 12.68 11.85
C GLU A 522 -17.43 14.10 11.78
N SER A 523 -17.19 14.59 10.55
CA SER A 523 -16.68 15.93 10.28
C SER A 523 -17.76 17.00 10.46
N PRO A 524 -17.40 18.30 10.57
CA PRO A 524 -18.36 19.40 10.59
C PRO A 524 -19.28 19.45 9.37
N SER A 525 -18.84 18.87 8.25
CA SER A 525 -19.59 18.81 7.00
C SER A 525 -20.56 17.62 6.94
N GLY A 526 -20.56 16.74 7.96
CA GLY A 526 -21.43 15.56 8.05
C GLY A 526 -20.84 14.29 7.42
N THR A 527 -19.60 14.32 6.93
CA THR A 527 -18.93 13.11 6.42
C THR A 527 -18.56 12.20 7.58
N ARG A 528 -18.84 10.89 7.43
CA ARG A 528 -18.61 9.88 8.46
C ARG A 528 -17.53 8.90 8.01
N SER A 529 -16.45 8.79 8.79
CA SER A 529 -15.40 7.79 8.60
C SER A 529 -15.48 6.71 9.68
N TYR A 530 -15.49 5.45 9.26
CA TYR A 530 -15.55 4.29 10.13
C TYR A 530 -14.13 3.92 10.53
N VAL A 531 -13.63 4.54 11.59
CA VAL A 531 -12.23 4.43 12.03
C VAL A 531 -11.91 3.02 12.48
N MET A 532 -12.85 2.40 13.19
CA MET A 532 -12.77 1.01 13.63
C MET A 532 -14.07 0.30 13.30
N THR A 533 -13.98 -0.78 12.53
CA THR A 533 -15.07 -1.73 12.30
C THR A 533 -15.14 -2.73 13.47
N PRO A 534 -16.34 -3.23 13.82
CA PRO A 534 -16.50 -4.24 14.85
C PRO A 534 -16.03 -5.63 14.36
N PHE A 535 -16.01 -6.57 15.29
CA PHE A 535 -15.63 -7.98 15.16
C PHE A 535 -14.16 -8.22 14.82
N SER A 536 -13.30 -7.28 15.21
CA SER A 536 -11.86 -7.39 15.06
C SER A 536 -11.26 -8.43 16.00
N LEU A 537 -9.97 -8.73 15.80
CA LEU A 537 -9.17 -9.64 16.62
C LEU A 537 -8.73 -9.02 17.96
N LEU A 538 -9.16 -7.80 18.30
CA LEU A 538 -8.61 -7.11 19.48
C LEU A 538 -8.87 -7.93 20.75
N ASP A 539 -7.79 -8.31 21.43
CA ASP A 539 -7.82 -9.19 22.59
C ASP A 539 -8.43 -8.48 23.80
N ALA A 540 -9.41 -9.11 24.43
CA ALA A 540 -10.05 -8.58 25.63
C ALA A 540 -9.11 -8.63 26.84
N ASP A 541 -8.22 -9.62 26.92
CA ASP A 541 -7.32 -9.80 28.06
C ASP A 541 -6.29 -8.65 28.13
N ALA A 542 -5.82 -8.16 26.98
CA ALA A 542 -4.97 -6.97 26.87
C ALA A 542 -5.57 -5.72 27.54
N TYR A 543 -6.90 -5.61 27.63
CA TYR A 543 -7.59 -4.44 28.18
C TYR A 543 -8.39 -4.73 29.45
N ALA A 544 -8.23 -5.91 30.06
CA ALA A 544 -9.00 -6.33 31.21
C ALA A 544 -8.85 -5.39 32.42
N GLN A 545 -7.68 -4.77 32.59
CA GLN A 545 -7.36 -3.88 33.72
C GLN A 545 -7.53 -2.39 33.39
N THR A 546 -7.18 -1.97 32.18
CA THR A 546 -7.16 -0.55 31.79
C THR A 546 -8.48 -0.08 31.17
N GLY A 547 -9.28 -0.99 30.63
CA GLY A 547 -10.24 -0.65 29.60
C GLY A 547 -9.56 -0.36 28.26
N PHE A 548 -10.34 -0.29 27.19
CA PHE A 548 -9.85 -0.09 25.84
C PHE A 548 -9.49 1.36 25.58
N TYR A 549 -8.29 1.59 25.07
CA TYR A 549 -7.77 2.89 24.67
C TYR A 549 -6.97 2.77 23.38
N ILE A 550 -6.78 3.92 22.73
CA ILE A 550 -5.94 4.09 21.55
C ILE A 550 -5.18 5.40 21.72
N ASP A 551 -3.86 5.32 21.73
CA ASP A 551 -2.99 6.51 21.77
C ASP A 551 -2.91 7.20 20.42
N LEU A 552 -2.82 6.41 19.34
CA LEU A 552 -2.72 6.92 17.98
C LEU A 552 -3.48 6.05 16.99
N THR A 553 -4.48 6.64 16.34
CA THR A 553 -5.06 6.13 15.09
C THR A 553 -5.44 7.30 14.19
N SER A 554 -5.81 7.05 12.94
CA SER A 554 -6.00 8.09 11.93
C SER A 554 -7.12 7.80 10.96
N SER A 555 -7.58 8.84 10.25
CA SER A 555 -8.47 8.71 9.11
C SER A 555 -8.13 9.72 8.01
N ASN A 556 -8.07 9.23 6.77
CA ASN A 556 -7.79 10.05 5.58
C ASN A 556 -9.05 10.48 4.83
N ALA A 557 -10.23 10.03 5.26
CA ALA A 557 -11.50 10.22 4.53
C ALA A 557 -11.93 11.69 4.34
N PHE A 558 -11.29 12.62 5.06
CA PHE A 558 -11.71 14.02 5.15
C PHE A 558 -10.87 14.97 4.30
N LEU A 559 -10.01 14.46 3.41
CA LEU A 559 -9.14 15.27 2.56
C LEU A 559 -9.89 16.45 1.91
N ASP A 560 -9.29 17.64 1.96
CA ASP A 560 -9.80 18.93 1.49
C ASP A 560 -11.08 19.47 2.15
N GLU A 561 -11.69 18.76 3.10
CA GLU A 561 -12.82 19.33 3.85
C GLU A 561 -12.39 20.49 4.74
N ARG A 562 -13.35 21.35 5.08
CA ARG A 562 -13.14 22.42 6.06
C ARG A 562 -12.98 21.84 7.46
N ALA A 563 -11.83 22.06 8.09
CA ALA A 563 -11.56 21.58 9.45
C ALA A 563 -12.40 22.31 10.53
N GLN A 564 -12.70 23.59 10.31
CA GLN A 564 -13.40 24.43 11.30
C GLN A 564 -14.85 23.95 11.53
N GLY A 565 -15.18 23.68 12.79
CA GLY A 565 -16.52 23.31 13.21
C GLY A 565 -16.51 22.24 14.30
N VAL A 566 -17.63 21.53 14.43
CA VAL A 566 -17.79 20.49 15.45
C VAL A 566 -17.52 19.12 14.83
N TRP A 567 -16.52 18.43 15.37
CA TRP A 567 -16.22 17.03 15.09
C TRP A 567 -16.87 16.16 16.15
N THR A 568 -17.49 15.06 15.75
CA THR A 568 -18.19 14.14 16.67
C THR A 568 -17.57 12.75 16.58
N LEU A 569 -17.07 12.23 17.70
CA LEU A 569 -16.73 10.82 17.84
C LEU A 569 -17.95 10.06 18.34
N GLU A 570 -18.30 8.98 17.66
CA GLU A 570 -19.37 8.05 18.00
C GLU A 570 -18.77 6.67 18.27
N ILE A 571 -19.01 6.11 19.47
CA ILE A 571 -18.62 4.74 19.84
C ILE A 571 -19.87 3.92 20.12
N THR A 572 -19.96 2.77 19.47
CA THR A 572 -21.09 1.85 19.57
C THR A 572 -20.58 0.46 19.95
N ASP A 573 -21.23 -0.19 20.91
CA ASP A 573 -21.07 -1.64 21.08
C ASP A 573 -22.07 -2.36 20.18
N MET A 574 -21.56 -3.17 19.24
CA MET A 574 -22.40 -3.84 18.25
C MET A 574 -23.00 -5.14 18.76
N SER A 575 -22.53 -5.69 19.88
CA SER A 575 -22.96 -6.98 20.42
C SER A 575 -23.68 -6.87 21.76
N GLU A 576 -23.37 -5.83 22.57
CA GLU A 576 -23.94 -5.64 23.90
C GLU A 576 -24.62 -4.28 24.04
N PRO A 577 -25.91 -4.15 23.69
CA PRO A 577 -26.58 -2.85 23.65
C PRO A 577 -26.80 -2.20 25.03
N THR A 578 -26.50 -2.91 26.13
CA THR A 578 -26.74 -2.51 27.52
C THR A 578 -25.48 -2.55 28.39
N THR A 579 -24.30 -2.28 27.81
CA THR A 579 -23.05 -2.16 28.57
C THR A 579 -23.06 -0.95 29.53
N THR A 580 -22.37 -1.06 30.67
CA THR A 580 -22.13 0.06 31.60
C THR A 580 -20.82 0.79 31.30
N ALA A 581 -20.08 0.33 30.29
CA ALA A 581 -18.85 0.98 29.85
C ALA A 581 -19.13 2.40 29.32
N ALA A 582 -18.13 3.27 29.37
CA ALA A 582 -18.25 4.66 28.95
C ALA A 582 -17.03 5.10 28.14
N LEU A 583 -17.27 5.95 27.14
CA LEU A 583 -16.26 6.78 26.49
C LEU A 583 -15.83 7.86 27.47
N GLN A 584 -14.57 7.81 27.91
CA GLN A 584 -14.00 8.73 28.88
C GLN A 584 -13.32 9.91 28.20
N ASN A 585 -12.41 9.61 27.27
CA ASN A 585 -11.57 10.62 26.63
C ASN A 585 -11.66 10.52 25.10
N PHE A 586 -11.64 11.68 24.45
CA PHE A 586 -11.47 11.83 23.01
C PHE A 586 -10.52 13.01 22.77
N LYS A 587 -9.47 12.78 21.99
CA LYS A 587 -8.60 13.83 21.46
C LYS A 587 -8.53 13.74 19.94
N LEU A 588 -8.34 14.88 19.30
CA LEU A 588 -8.26 15.03 17.85
C LEU A 588 -7.11 15.96 17.49
N ARG A 589 -6.34 15.62 16.47
CA ARG A 589 -5.34 16.48 15.82
C ARG A 589 -5.59 16.48 14.32
N ILE A 590 -5.60 17.67 13.71
CA ILE A 590 -5.82 17.84 12.28
C ILE A 590 -4.61 18.55 11.69
N LEU A 591 -4.06 17.96 10.63
CA LEU A 591 -3.03 18.57 9.79
C LEU A 591 -3.63 18.95 8.44
N GLY A 592 -3.16 20.06 7.86
CA GLY A 592 -3.63 20.54 6.56
C GLY A 592 -3.14 21.94 6.25
N HIS A 593 -3.91 22.78 5.53
CA HIS A 593 -3.49 24.13 5.13
C HIS A 593 -4.62 25.18 5.09
#